data_AF-B0L4C3-F1
#
_entry.id   AF-B0L4C3-F1
#
_cell.length_a   1.000
_cell.length_b   1.000
_cell.length_c   1.000
_cell.angle_alpha   90.00
_cell.angle_beta   90.00
_cell.angle_gamma   90.00
#
_symmetry.space_group_name_H-M   'P 1'
#
loop_
_entity.id
_entity.type
_entity.pdbx_description
1 polymer ?
#
loop_
_entity_poly.entity_id
_entity_poly.type
_entity_poly.pdbx_seq_one_letter_code
_entity_poly.pdbx_strand_id
1 'polypeptide(L)'
;DRIGTFYGQTSDDWREINAAQDVDTYFISGGVRAFGPGRLNYFFKFSGPSFSVDTACSSSFAALNIACTSLRAGECDTAFTGGANVLTNPDIFAGLSRGHFLSKTGSCKTFDNGADGYCRGDGVASVILKRLDDAIADRDPILGVIKGFGTNHSADAVSITHPC
;
A
#
# COMPACT_ATOMS: atom_id res chain seq x y z
N ASP A 1 -6.53 21.54 8.68
CA ASP A 1 -6.43 21.23 7.24
C ASP A 1 -7.08 19.89 6.92
N ARG A 2 -7.79 19.81 5.78
CA ARG A 2 -8.43 18.58 5.31
C ARG A 2 -7.40 17.71 4.58
N ILE A 3 -6.39 17.25 5.31
CA ILE A 3 -5.34 16.38 4.77
C ILE A 3 -5.69 14.93 5.10
N GLY A 4 -5.80 14.08 4.08
CA GLY A 4 -6.07 12.65 4.23
C GLY A 4 -4.81 11.79 4.07
N THR A 5 -4.81 10.58 4.63
CA THR A 5 -3.74 9.58 4.49
C THR A 5 -4.32 8.24 4.05
N PHE A 6 -3.77 7.66 3.00
CA PHE A 6 -4.26 6.43 2.38
C PHE A 6 -3.07 5.51 2.09
N TYR A 7 -2.91 4.42 2.85
CA TYR A 7 -1.73 3.58 2.73
C TYR A 7 -2.08 2.12 2.45
N GLY A 8 -1.44 1.55 1.43
CA GLY A 8 -1.50 0.12 1.13
C GLY A 8 -0.58 -0.69 2.04
N GLN A 9 -1.14 -1.61 2.82
CA GLN A 9 -0.40 -2.50 3.71
C GLN A 9 -1.08 -3.87 3.77
N THR A 10 -0.40 -4.91 3.28
CA THR A 10 -0.97 -6.27 3.21
C THR A 10 -0.56 -7.16 4.37
N SER A 11 0.52 -6.85 5.08
CA SER A 11 0.97 -7.67 6.19
C SER A 11 1.45 -6.83 7.37
N ASP A 12 1.44 -7.45 8.54
CA ASP A 12 1.96 -6.93 9.80
C ASP A 12 2.93 -7.94 10.44
N ASP A 13 3.86 -8.46 9.62
CA ASP A 13 4.89 -9.45 9.97
C ASP A 13 5.58 -9.15 11.31
N TRP A 14 5.90 -7.88 11.56
CA TRP A 14 6.55 -7.45 12.80
C TRP A 14 5.71 -7.81 14.04
N ARG A 15 4.40 -7.64 13.98
CA ARG A 15 3.49 -7.99 15.08
C ARG A 15 3.46 -9.50 15.30
N GLU A 16 3.51 -10.28 14.24
CA GLU A 16 3.39 -11.74 14.29
C GLU A 16 4.66 -12.45 14.78
N ILE A 17 5.85 -12.00 14.37
CA ILE A 17 7.09 -12.73 14.61
C ILE A 17 8.06 -12.02 15.55
N ASN A 18 8.06 -10.68 15.58
CA ASN A 18 9.02 -9.92 16.38
C ASN A 18 8.38 -9.49 17.70
N ALA A 19 7.33 -8.67 17.64
CA ALA A 19 6.66 -8.17 18.84
C ALA A 19 5.90 -9.28 19.60
N ALA A 20 5.55 -10.39 18.94
CA ALA A 20 4.93 -11.53 19.61
C ALA A 20 5.89 -12.30 20.52
N GLN A 21 7.20 -12.09 20.41
CA GLN A 21 8.20 -12.74 21.27
C GLN A 21 8.15 -12.22 22.70
N ASP A 22 7.79 -10.95 22.89
CA ASP A 22 7.60 -10.32 24.19
C ASP A 22 6.54 -9.23 24.08
N VAL A 23 5.31 -9.56 24.49
CA VAL A 23 4.13 -8.69 24.31
C VAL A 23 4.10 -7.62 25.39
N ASP A 24 4.26 -6.35 24.98
CA ASP A 24 4.15 -5.18 25.84
C ASP A 24 2.95 -4.27 25.43
N THR A 25 2.70 -3.25 26.23
CA THR A 25 1.75 -2.15 26.05
C THR A 25 1.71 -1.56 24.64
N TYR A 26 2.84 -1.51 23.92
CA TYR A 26 2.90 -1.00 22.55
C TYR A 26 2.59 -2.03 21.45
N PHE A 27 2.39 -3.31 21.78
CA PHE A 27 2.18 -4.40 20.82
C PHE A 27 1.07 -4.09 19.79
N ILE A 28 -0.09 -3.65 20.28
CA ILE A 28 -1.24 -3.33 19.41
C ILE A 28 -0.97 -2.07 18.60
N SER A 29 -0.59 -0.98 19.25
CA SER A 29 -0.40 0.32 18.58
C SER A 29 0.76 0.30 17.58
N GLY A 30 1.78 -0.51 17.82
CA GLY A 30 2.96 -0.63 16.96
C GLY A 30 2.79 -1.59 15.80
N GLY A 31 1.92 -2.60 15.93
CA GLY A 31 1.76 -3.66 14.94
C GLY A 31 0.51 -3.57 14.07
N VAL A 32 -0.60 -3.04 14.57
CA VAL A 32 -1.87 -3.00 13.80
C VAL A 32 -1.76 -2.00 12.64
N ARG A 33 -2.06 -2.47 11.42
CA ARG A 33 -1.90 -1.71 10.16
C ARG A 33 -2.62 -0.36 10.16
N ALA A 34 -3.78 -0.24 10.81
CA ALA A 34 -4.51 1.02 10.93
C ALA A 34 -3.70 2.17 11.57
N PHE A 35 -2.72 1.85 12.42
CA PHE A 35 -1.84 2.85 13.02
C PHE A 35 -0.78 3.38 12.07
N GLY A 36 -0.50 2.75 10.92
CA GLY A 36 0.42 3.29 9.92
C GLY A 36 0.01 4.70 9.45
N PRO A 37 -1.10 4.83 8.70
CA PRO A 37 -1.67 6.12 8.33
C PRO A 37 -2.14 6.94 9.55
N GLY A 38 -2.73 6.29 10.56
CA GLY A 38 -3.21 6.98 11.76
C GLY A 38 -2.12 7.72 12.54
N ARG A 39 -0.89 7.20 12.57
CA ARG A 39 0.27 7.87 13.19
C ARG A 39 0.68 9.12 12.43
N LEU A 40 0.55 9.14 11.09
CA LEU A 40 0.80 10.34 10.30
C LEU A 40 -0.22 11.43 10.66
N ASN A 41 -1.51 11.09 10.70
CA ASN A 41 -2.55 12.03 11.13
C ASN A 41 -2.30 12.55 12.54
N TYR A 42 -2.00 11.66 13.48
CA TYR A 42 -1.74 12.03 14.86
C TYR A 42 -0.53 12.95 15.02
N PHE A 43 0.57 12.65 14.33
CA PHE A 43 1.82 13.39 14.43
C PHE A 43 1.69 14.79 13.80
N PHE A 44 1.21 14.86 12.56
CA PHE A 44 1.08 16.12 11.82
C PHE A 44 -0.23 16.89 12.10
N LYS A 45 -1.09 16.35 12.97
CA LYS A 45 -2.41 16.92 13.32
C LYS A 45 -3.35 17.06 12.11
N PHE A 46 -3.29 16.09 11.20
CA PHE A 46 -4.24 16.02 10.08
C PHE A 46 -5.60 15.53 10.57
N SER A 47 -6.65 16.25 10.17
CA SER A 47 -8.03 15.93 10.55
C SER A 47 -8.84 15.29 9.41
N GLY A 48 -8.22 14.98 8.27
CA GLY A 48 -8.87 14.29 7.16
C GLY A 48 -8.94 12.77 7.34
N PRO A 49 -9.45 12.04 6.33
CA PRO A 49 -9.60 10.59 6.38
C PRO A 49 -8.25 9.87 6.57
N SER A 50 -8.27 8.73 7.25
CA SER A 50 -7.10 7.88 7.47
C SER A 50 -7.46 6.43 7.20
N PHE A 51 -6.96 5.86 6.10
CA PHE A 51 -7.26 4.50 5.69
C PHE A 51 -6.00 3.67 5.47
N SER A 52 -6.00 2.47 6.06
CA SER A 52 -5.12 1.38 5.67
C SER A 52 -5.91 0.49 4.71
N VAL A 53 -5.33 0.21 3.55
CA VAL A 53 -5.97 -0.52 2.44
C VAL A 53 -5.23 -1.82 2.20
N ASP A 54 -5.97 -2.91 2.06
CA ASP A 54 -5.41 -4.22 1.75
C ASP A 54 -6.17 -4.84 0.58
N THR A 55 -5.52 -4.84 -0.59
CA THR A 55 -5.93 -5.55 -1.79
C THR A 55 -4.76 -6.42 -2.30
N ALA A 56 -3.97 -6.96 -1.38
CA ALA A 56 -2.74 -7.70 -1.66
C ALA A 56 -1.73 -6.88 -2.49
N CYS A 57 -1.23 -7.44 -3.60
CA CYS A 57 -0.15 -6.85 -4.41
C CYS A 57 -0.49 -5.47 -5.03
N SER A 58 -1.78 -5.10 -5.09
CA SER A 58 -2.24 -3.82 -5.65
C SER A 58 -2.59 -2.77 -4.59
N SER A 59 -2.34 -3.03 -3.30
CA SER A 59 -2.82 -2.20 -2.18
C SER A 59 -2.43 -0.73 -2.27
N SER A 60 -1.20 -0.42 -2.70
CA SER A 60 -0.75 0.97 -2.85
C SER A 60 -1.47 1.71 -3.98
N PHE A 61 -1.77 1.02 -5.08
CA PHE A 61 -2.55 1.59 -6.17
C PHE A 61 -4.04 1.74 -5.78
N ALA A 62 -4.59 0.80 -5.03
CA ALA A 62 -5.94 0.92 -4.49
C ALA A 62 -6.05 2.10 -3.50
N ALA A 63 -5.04 2.30 -2.65
CA ALA A 63 -4.94 3.48 -1.79
C ALA A 63 -4.86 4.79 -2.59
N LEU A 64 -4.14 4.80 -3.71
CA LEU A 64 -4.09 5.94 -4.64
C LEU A 64 -5.46 6.22 -5.27
N ASN A 65 -6.18 5.17 -5.70
CA ASN A 65 -7.53 5.30 -6.23
C ASN A 65 -8.48 5.96 -5.21
N ILE A 66 -8.46 5.49 -3.96
CA ILE A 66 -9.28 6.07 -2.88
C ILE A 66 -8.86 7.53 -2.63
N ALA A 67 -7.56 7.82 -2.54
CA ALA A 67 -7.06 9.19 -2.35
C ALA A 67 -7.53 10.15 -3.46
N CYS A 68 -7.41 9.74 -4.73
CA CYS A 68 -7.88 10.55 -5.85
C CYS A 68 -9.41 10.72 -5.85
N THR A 69 -10.15 9.69 -5.43
CA THR A 69 -11.61 9.77 -5.27
C THR A 69 -12.00 10.76 -4.17
N SER A 70 -11.36 10.69 -3.00
CA SER A 70 -11.58 11.64 -1.89
C SER A 70 -11.21 13.08 -2.25
N LEU A 71 -10.14 13.30 -3.02
CA LEU A 71 -9.78 14.62 -3.54
C LEU A 71 -10.85 15.17 -4.51
N ARG A 72 -11.38 14.32 -5.41
CA ARG A 72 -12.44 14.71 -6.35
C ARG A 72 -13.77 14.97 -5.65
N ALA A 73 -14.10 14.19 -4.63
CA ALA A 73 -15.31 14.35 -3.82
C ALA A 73 -15.22 15.54 -2.85
N GLY A 74 -14.04 16.15 -2.68
CA GLY A 74 -13.84 17.25 -1.75
C GLY A 74 -13.83 16.82 -0.28
N GLU A 75 -13.61 15.53 0.00
CA GLU A 75 -13.42 15.00 1.36
C GLU A 75 -12.07 15.42 1.95
N CYS A 76 -11.08 15.68 1.09
CA CYS A 76 -9.79 16.24 1.42
C CYS A 76 -9.30 17.21 0.33
N ASP A 77 -8.36 18.07 0.69
CA ASP A 77 -7.70 19.04 -0.21
C ASP A 77 -6.27 18.63 -0.54
N THR A 78 -5.68 17.79 0.32
CA THR A 78 -4.37 17.17 0.12
C THR A 78 -4.44 15.74 0.61
N ALA A 79 -3.82 14.82 -0.10
CA ALA A 79 -3.79 13.42 0.25
C ALA A 79 -2.36 12.88 0.22
N PHE A 80 -1.93 12.29 1.33
CA PHE A 80 -0.76 11.43 1.37
C PHE A 80 -1.21 10.03 0.97
N THR A 81 -0.63 9.48 -0.10
CA THR A 81 -0.93 8.11 -0.50
C THR A 81 0.33 7.33 -0.82
N GLY A 82 0.31 6.02 -0.57
CA GLY A 82 1.51 5.22 -0.67
C GLY A 82 1.29 3.77 -0.25
N GLY A 83 2.39 3.11 0.08
CA GLY A 83 2.35 1.75 0.61
C GLY A 83 3.65 1.38 1.31
N ALA A 84 3.55 0.37 2.18
CA ALA A 84 4.67 -0.19 2.91
C ALA A 84 4.61 -1.72 2.85
N ASN A 85 5.74 -2.33 2.51
CA ASN A 85 5.96 -3.77 2.56
C ASN A 85 7.31 -4.01 3.24
N VAL A 86 7.29 -4.67 4.40
CA VAL A 86 8.47 -5.04 5.18
C VAL A 86 8.36 -6.51 5.56
N LEU A 87 9.37 -7.30 5.19
CA LEU A 87 9.34 -8.75 5.24
C LEU A 87 10.12 -9.27 6.44
N THR A 88 9.42 -9.62 7.52
CA THR A 88 10.06 -10.19 8.72
C THR A 88 9.54 -11.57 9.10
N ASN A 89 8.45 -12.04 8.46
CA ASN A 89 7.89 -13.36 8.72
C ASN A 89 8.30 -14.38 7.62
N PRO A 90 9.10 -15.41 7.95
CA PRO A 90 9.48 -16.45 6.99
C PRO A 90 8.31 -17.34 6.55
N ASP A 91 7.23 -17.42 7.32
CA ASP A 91 6.09 -18.29 7.00
C ASP A 91 5.35 -17.82 5.74
N ILE A 92 5.32 -16.50 5.50
CA ILE A 92 4.76 -15.94 4.27
C ILE A 92 5.59 -16.37 3.06
N PHE A 93 6.94 -16.39 3.18
CA PHE A 93 7.80 -16.93 2.12
C PHE A 93 7.56 -18.42 1.90
N ALA A 94 7.45 -19.20 2.96
CA ALA A 94 7.19 -20.64 2.87
C ALA A 94 5.84 -20.93 2.20
N GLY A 95 4.79 -20.21 2.59
CA GLY A 95 3.46 -20.31 2.00
C GLY A 95 3.44 -19.95 0.52
N LEU A 96 4.04 -18.81 0.15
CA LEU A 96 4.14 -18.39 -1.25
C LEU A 96 4.98 -19.34 -2.11
N SER A 97 6.04 -19.91 -1.55
CA SER A 97 6.87 -20.93 -2.23
C SER A 97 6.07 -22.21 -2.49
N ARG A 98 5.31 -22.70 -1.50
CA ARG A 98 4.41 -23.86 -1.66
C ARG A 98 3.24 -23.59 -2.61
N GLY A 99 2.81 -22.34 -2.71
CA GLY A 99 1.82 -21.88 -3.68
C GLY A 99 2.37 -21.62 -5.09
N HIS A 100 3.66 -21.90 -5.34
CA HIS A 100 4.33 -21.69 -6.63
C HIS A 100 4.34 -20.22 -7.13
N PHE A 101 4.23 -19.25 -6.22
CA PHE A 101 4.30 -17.83 -6.55
C PHE A 101 5.74 -17.35 -6.81
N LEU A 102 6.69 -17.95 -6.10
CA LEU A 102 8.07 -17.47 -6.04
C LEU A 102 8.97 -18.17 -7.06
N SER A 103 9.82 -17.37 -7.70
CA SER A 103 10.95 -17.85 -8.51
C SER A 103 11.94 -18.60 -7.62
N LYS A 104 12.45 -19.74 -8.10
CA LYS A 104 13.51 -20.50 -7.40
C LYS A 104 14.91 -20.01 -7.71
N THR A 105 15.03 -19.12 -8.70
CA THR A 105 16.29 -18.67 -9.29
C THR A 105 16.64 -17.23 -8.92
N GLY A 106 15.83 -16.58 -8.07
CA GLY A 106 16.05 -15.22 -7.59
C GLY A 106 15.10 -14.21 -8.23
N SER A 107 15.64 -13.10 -8.74
CA SER A 107 14.90 -11.92 -9.20
C SER A 107 13.77 -12.18 -10.19
N CYS A 108 12.82 -11.24 -10.24
CA CYS A 108 11.78 -11.20 -11.27
C CYS A 108 12.41 -11.07 -12.66
N LYS A 109 12.11 -12.01 -13.55
CA LYS A 109 12.58 -12.01 -14.95
C LYS A 109 11.46 -11.53 -15.87
N THR A 110 11.00 -10.30 -15.67
CA THR A 110 9.84 -9.76 -16.38
C THR A 110 10.07 -9.79 -17.90
N PHE A 111 9.13 -10.41 -18.63
CA PHE A 111 9.17 -10.61 -20.09
C PHE A 111 10.25 -11.59 -20.60
N ASP A 112 10.95 -12.31 -19.72
CA ASP A 112 11.92 -13.34 -20.11
C ASP A 112 11.23 -14.69 -20.36
N ASN A 113 11.73 -15.47 -21.33
CA ASN A 113 11.20 -16.79 -21.65
C ASN A 113 11.42 -17.82 -20.51
N GLY A 114 12.40 -17.60 -19.65
CA GLY A 114 12.69 -18.41 -18.47
C GLY A 114 12.04 -17.90 -17.17
N ALA A 115 11.04 -17.02 -17.24
CA ALA A 115 10.32 -16.54 -16.06
C ALA A 115 9.59 -17.70 -15.33
N ASP A 116 9.88 -17.87 -14.04
CA ASP A 116 9.45 -19.00 -13.20
C ASP A 116 8.76 -18.56 -11.89
N GLY A 117 8.42 -17.28 -11.77
CA GLY A 117 7.79 -16.67 -10.59
C GLY A 117 8.38 -15.30 -10.24
N TYR A 118 7.96 -14.72 -9.12
CA TYR A 118 8.45 -13.42 -8.66
C TYR A 118 9.39 -13.54 -7.45
N CYS A 119 10.18 -12.49 -7.20
CA CYS A 119 10.98 -12.34 -5.98
C CYS A 119 10.32 -11.30 -5.08
N ARG A 120 10.10 -11.61 -3.79
CA ARG A 120 9.57 -10.61 -2.84
C ARG A 120 10.63 -9.53 -2.61
N GLY A 121 10.19 -8.30 -2.34
CA GLY A 121 11.08 -7.20 -2.02
C GLY A 121 10.47 -6.26 -0.99
N ASP A 122 11.33 -5.65 -0.19
CA ASP A 122 10.97 -4.60 0.76
C ASP A 122 10.84 -3.24 0.05
N GLY A 123 9.92 -2.41 0.53
CA GLY A 123 9.75 -1.07 -0.02
C GLY A 123 8.73 -0.25 0.74
N VAL A 124 9.04 1.01 0.93
CA VAL A 124 8.11 2.02 1.44
C VAL A 124 8.16 3.22 0.51
N ALA A 125 7.00 3.69 0.07
CA ALA A 125 6.89 4.86 -0.78
C ALA A 125 5.64 5.67 -0.42
N SER A 126 5.75 6.98 -0.57
CA SER A 126 4.64 7.92 -0.42
C SER A 126 4.73 8.98 -1.50
N VAL A 127 3.56 9.43 -1.96
CA VAL A 127 3.37 10.60 -2.81
C VAL A 127 2.33 11.51 -2.17
N ILE A 128 2.46 12.82 -2.43
CA ILE A 128 1.51 13.83 -1.97
C ILE A 128 0.70 14.28 -3.19
N LEU A 129 -0.62 14.23 -3.06
CA LEU A 129 -1.56 14.55 -4.12
C LEU A 129 -2.43 15.74 -3.72
N LYS A 130 -2.71 16.60 -4.70
CA LYS A 130 -3.69 17.69 -4.64
C LYS A 130 -4.46 17.73 -5.96
N ARG A 131 -5.61 18.40 -5.97
CA ARG A 131 -6.22 18.77 -7.25
C ARG A 131 -5.28 19.74 -7.97
N LEU A 132 -5.19 19.62 -9.29
CA LEU A 132 -4.21 20.39 -10.08
C LEU A 132 -4.35 21.90 -9.88
N ASP A 133 -5.59 22.40 -9.89
CA ASP A 133 -5.87 23.82 -9.69
C ASP A 133 -5.40 24.33 -8.32
N ASP A 134 -5.58 23.52 -7.26
CA ASP A 134 -5.12 23.85 -5.91
C ASP A 134 -3.59 23.84 -5.82
N ALA A 135 -2.93 22.87 -6.47
CA ALA A 135 -1.46 22.82 -6.51
C ALA A 135 -0.88 24.03 -7.26
N ILE A 136 -1.53 24.47 -8.34
CA ILE A 136 -1.14 25.67 -9.10
C ILE A 136 -1.36 26.94 -8.25
N ALA A 137 -2.52 27.05 -7.60
CA ALA A 137 -2.86 28.19 -6.74
C ALA A 137 -1.86 28.36 -5.60
N ASP A 138 -1.45 27.25 -4.98
CA ASP A 138 -0.51 27.23 -3.87
C ASP A 138 0.96 27.25 -4.32
N ARG A 139 1.21 27.21 -5.64
CA ARG A 139 2.55 27.24 -6.27
C ARG A 139 3.43 26.05 -5.85
N ASP A 140 2.81 24.88 -5.70
CA ASP A 140 3.49 23.64 -5.35
C ASP A 140 4.34 23.11 -6.52
N PRO A 141 5.43 22.37 -6.23
CA PRO A 141 6.18 21.65 -7.26
C PRO A 141 5.35 20.46 -7.79
N ILE A 142 5.05 20.46 -9.10
CA ILE A 142 4.27 19.41 -9.76
C ILE A 142 5.21 18.45 -10.49
N LEU A 143 5.37 17.24 -9.96
CA LEU A 143 6.22 16.19 -10.56
C LEU A 143 5.51 15.42 -11.69
N GLY A 144 4.18 15.41 -11.69
CA GLY A 144 3.36 14.69 -12.66
C GLY A 144 1.87 14.87 -12.39
N VAL A 145 1.03 14.43 -13.34
CA VAL A 145 -0.44 14.57 -13.26
C VAL A 145 -1.10 13.22 -13.48
N ILE A 146 -1.92 12.79 -12.52
CA ILE A 146 -2.77 11.60 -12.65
C ILE A 146 -3.98 11.96 -13.51
N LYS A 147 -4.00 11.51 -14.76
CA LYS A 147 -5.09 11.80 -15.72
C LYS A 147 -6.33 10.96 -15.47
N GLY A 148 -6.16 9.75 -14.96
CA GLY A 148 -7.23 8.80 -14.68
C GLY A 148 -6.74 7.64 -13.84
N PHE A 149 -7.69 6.93 -13.23
CA PHE A 149 -7.48 5.77 -12.39
C PHE A 149 -8.75 4.92 -12.42
N GLY A 150 -8.62 3.63 -12.14
CA GLY A 150 -9.75 2.70 -12.12
C GLY A 150 -9.34 1.35 -11.58
N THR A 151 -10.31 0.60 -11.09
CA THR A 151 -10.12 -0.74 -10.53
C THR A 151 -11.25 -1.64 -10.99
N ASN A 152 -10.94 -2.91 -11.22
CA ASN A 152 -11.90 -3.97 -11.49
C ASN A 152 -11.48 -5.22 -10.69
N HIS A 153 -12.13 -6.35 -10.98
CA HIS A 153 -11.80 -7.64 -10.39
C HIS A 153 -11.82 -8.72 -11.49
N SER A 154 -10.85 -9.65 -11.46
CA SER A 154 -10.79 -10.80 -12.37
C SER A 154 -11.82 -11.87 -11.98
N ALA A 155 -13.11 -11.52 -12.06
CA ALA A 155 -14.21 -12.39 -11.63
C ALA A 155 -14.33 -13.68 -12.46
N ASP A 156 -13.92 -13.63 -13.73
CA ASP A 156 -14.03 -14.75 -14.68
C ASP A 156 -12.74 -15.59 -14.78
N ALA A 157 -11.80 -15.43 -13.84
CA ALA A 157 -10.55 -16.18 -13.83
C ALA A 157 -10.77 -17.67 -13.52
N VAL A 158 -9.93 -18.53 -14.11
CA VAL A 158 -10.00 -20.00 -13.93
C VAL A 158 -9.66 -20.47 -12.51
N SER A 159 -8.98 -19.63 -11.73
CA SER A 159 -8.61 -19.86 -10.34
C SER A 159 -8.44 -18.52 -9.64
N ILE A 160 -8.73 -18.46 -8.33
CA ILE A 160 -8.75 -17.22 -7.53
C ILE A 160 -7.41 -16.45 -7.56
N THR A 161 -6.31 -17.14 -7.82
CA THR A 161 -4.95 -16.55 -7.85
C THR A 161 -4.41 -16.35 -9.25
N HIS A 162 -5.14 -16.78 -10.29
CA HIS A 162 -4.76 -16.54 -11.68
C HIS A 162 -5.33 -15.20 -12.14
N PRO A 163 -4.52 -14.33 -12.77
CA PRO A 163 -5.08 -13.14 -13.44
C PRO A 163 -5.95 -13.59 -14.62
N CYS A 164 -6.95 -12.77 -14.98
CA CYS A 164 -7.78 -12.95 -16.18
C CYS A 164 -7.04 -12.55 -17.46
#